data_AF-A0A7S0N733-F1
#
_entry.id   AF-A0A7S0N733-F1
#
_cell.length_a   1.000
_cell.length_b   1.000
_cell.length_c   1.000
_cell.angle_alpha   90.00
_cell.angle_beta   90.00
_cell.angle_gamma   90.00
#
_symmetry.space_group_name_H-M   'P 1'
#
loop_
_entity.id
_entity.type
_entity.pdbx_description
1 polymer ?
#
loop_
_entity_poly.entity_id
_entity_poly.type
_entity_poly.pdbx_seq_one_letter_code
_entity_poly.pdbx_strand_id
1 'polypeptide(L)'
;MFFDLNLPINSTEDAHGLNHIERLGMALRLGYDAVATNLVLEGLPAEKDMCKLVPVDLQSVLKTVPSAAEAIQLNQRLLKSSGHKEILKQHTRVTVVLEESTQGSQLNAAQAVLSTYDVVAVQPTSERTFQQACAMLEADLICIDCTRRLPFRLRPPLLKQALQRGLLFEIEYAGLLR
;
A
#
# COMPACT_ATOMS: atom_id res chain seq x y z
N MET A 1 -14.75 -7.18 7.37
CA MET A 1 -14.27 -5.96 6.72
C MET A 1 -13.25 -6.34 5.67
N PHE A 2 -13.33 -5.78 4.48
CA PHE A 2 -12.45 -6.05 3.34
C PHE A 2 -11.57 -4.84 3.07
N PHE A 3 -10.27 -5.10 2.90
CA PHE A 3 -9.24 -4.07 2.71
C PHE A 3 -8.45 -4.41 1.45
N ASP A 4 -8.20 -3.41 0.63
CA ASP A 4 -7.18 -3.48 -0.42
C ASP A 4 -6.02 -2.59 -0.03
N LEU A 5 -4.84 -3.17 0.21
CA LEU A 5 -3.67 -2.42 0.67
C LEU A 5 -2.80 -1.90 -0.48
N ASN A 6 -3.16 -2.14 -1.74
CA ASN A 6 -2.30 -1.83 -2.88
C ASN A 6 -3.06 -1.27 -4.09
N LEU A 7 -3.57 -0.05 -3.99
CA LEU A 7 -4.01 0.73 -5.16
C LEU A 7 -2.83 1.56 -5.72
N PRO A 8 -2.17 1.16 -6.81
CA PRO A 8 -0.95 1.81 -7.26
C PRO A 8 -1.22 3.18 -7.90
N ILE A 9 -0.32 4.13 -7.63
CA ILE A 9 -0.18 5.41 -8.33
C ILE A 9 1.28 5.60 -8.77
N ASN A 10 1.53 6.30 -9.86
CA ASN A 10 2.91 6.56 -10.32
C ASN A 10 3.50 7.82 -9.68
N SER A 11 2.64 8.78 -9.37
CA SER A 11 3.01 10.05 -8.74
C SER A 11 1.91 10.52 -7.81
N THR A 12 2.23 11.45 -6.91
CA THR A 12 1.23 12.10 -6.04
C THR A 12 0.18 12.88 -6.83
N GLU A 13 0.50 13.34 -8.04
CA GLU A 13 -0.44 14.03 -8.93
C GLU A 13 -1.51 13.07 -9.47
N ASP A 14 -1.17 11.79 -9.65
CA ASP A 14 -2.10 10.76 -10.14
C ASP A 14 -3.16 10.35 -9.10
N ALA A 15 -2.99 10.75 -7.83
CA ALA A 15 -3.93 10.42 -6.77
C ALA A 15 -5.33 11.01 -7.01
N HIS A 16 -5.43 12.10 -7.77
CA HIS A 16 -6.71 12.66 -8.24
C HIS A 16 -6.95 12.41 -9.74
N GLY A 17 -6.13 11.57 -10.36
CA GLY A 17 -6.28 11.17 -11.76
C GLY A 17 -7.49 10.25 -11.96
N LEU A 18 -8.07 10.31 -13.16
CA LEU A 18 -9.26 9.55 -13.54
C LEU A 18 -9.15 8.05 -13.17
N ASN A 19 -8.04 7.41 -13.54
CA ASN A 19 -7.82 5.98 -13.28
C ASN A 19 -7.84 5.62 -11.80
N HIS A 20 -7.33 6.50 -10.92
CA HIS A 20 -7.34 6.26 -9.49
C HIS A 20 -8.77 6.35 -8.94
N ILE A 21 -9.50 7.40 -9.33
CA ILE A 21 -10.91 7.61 -8.94
C ILE A 21 -11.78 6.44 -9.42
N GLU A 22 -11.55 5.93 -10.63
CA GLU A 22 -12.24 4.74 -11.16
C GLU A 22 -12.01 3.49 -10.30
N ARG A 23 -10.76 3.27 -9.87
CA ARG A 23 -10.42 2.14 -8.96
C ARG A 23 -11.09 2.29 -7.60
N LEU A 24 -11.14 3.50 -7.03
CA LEU A 24 -11.87 3.77 -5.79
C LEU A 24 -13.38 3.49 -5.93
N GLY A 25 -13.98 3.95 -7.03
CA GLY A 25 -15.39 3.67 -7.34
C GLY A 25 -15.66 2.18 -7.51
N MET A 26 -14.72 1.43 -8.13
CA MET A 26 -14.82 -0.02 -8.24
C MET A 26 -14.68 -0.72 -6.89
N ALA A 27 -13.71 -0.31 -6.05
CA ALA A 27 -13.53 -0.86 -4.71
C ALA A 27 -14.81 -0.72 -3.87
N LEU A 28 -15.45 0.45 -3.92
CA LEU A 28 -16.76 0.67 -3.31
C LEU A 28 -17.84 -0.30 -3.81
N ARG A 29 -17.93 -0.49 -5.14
CA ARG A 29 -18.92 -1.40 -5.75
C ARG A 29 -18.68 -2.86 -5.37
N LEU A 30 -17.43 -3.25 -5.19
CA LEU A 30 -17.05 -4.60 -4.78
C LEU A 30 -17.18 -4.82 -3.27
N GLY A 31 -17.50 -3.76 -2.50
CA GLY A 31 -17.75 -3.86 -1.06
C GLY A 31 -16.49 -3.80 -0.19
N TYR A 32 -15.43 -3.15 -0.67
CA TYR A 32 -14.27 -2.82 0.19
C TYR A 32 -14.64 -1.72 1.19
N ASP A 33 -14.19 -1.90 2.43
CA ASP A 33 -14.38 -0.94 3.52
C ASP A 33 -13.25 0.09 3.58
N ALA A 34 -12.06 -0.31 3.12
CA ALA A 34 -10.89 0.56 3.08
C ALA A 34 -9.94 0.18 1.95
N VAL A 35 -9.18 1.18 1.52
CA VAL A 35 -8.16 1.07 0.49
C VAL A 35 -6.90 1.81 0.94
N ALA A 36 -5.73 1.35 0.52
CA ALA A 36 -4.49 2.09 0.66
C ALA A 36 -3.92 2.46 -0.72
N THR A 37 -3.74 3.76 -0.94
CA THR A 37 -3.11 4.28 -2.15
C THR A 37 -1.60 4.14 -2.02
N ASN A 38 -1.00 3.33 -2.88
CA ASN A 38 0.41 2.95 -2.81
C ASN A 38 1.27 3.77 -3.79
N LEU A 39 2.25 4.49 -3.26
CA LEU A 39 3.32 5.13 -4.03
C LEU A 39 4.59 4.28 -3.95
N VAL A 40 5.12 3.88 -5.11
CA VAL A 40 6.38 3.12 -5.18
C VAL A 40 7.54 4.08 -5.38
N LEU A 41 8.56 3.98 -4.52
CA LEU A 41 9.79 4.77 -4.62
C LEU A 41 10.95 3.85 -5.00
N GLU A 42 11.65 4.24 -6.07
CA GLU A 42 12.91 3.63 -6.48
C GLU A 42 14.06 4.34 -5.77
N GLY A 43 14.65 3.69 -4.77
CA GLY A 43 15.75 4.24 -3.97
C GLY A 43 15.31 4.85 -2.64
N LEU A 44 16.21 5.60 -2.02
CA LEU A 44 16.01 6.10 -0.66
C LEU A 44 15.03 7.27 -0.60
N PRO A 45 14.04 7.24 0.32
CA PRO A 45 13.14 8.37 0.53
C PRO A 45 13.90 9.62 0.96
N ALA A 46 13.50 10.77 0.40
CA ALA A 46 13.97 12.09 0.79
C ALA A 46 12.79 12.97 1.25
N GLU A 47 13.06 14.16 1.80
CA GLU A 47 12.02 15.08 2.31
C GLU A 47 10.95 15.43 1.26
N LYS A 48 11.32 15.47 -0.03
CA LYS A 48 10.38 15.71 -1.13
C LYS A 48 9.28 14.64 -1.23
N ASP A 49 9.59 13.42 -0.78
CA ASP A 49 8.76 12.21 -0.84
C ASP A 49 7.89 12.05 0.40
N MET A 50 7.81 13.05 1.29
CA MET A 50 6.82 13.07 2.36
C MET A 50 5.40 12.99 1.79
N CYS A 51 4.52 12.27 2.47
CA CYS A 51 3.15 12.06 2.03
C CYS A 51 2.40 13.38 1.90
N LYS A 52 1.91 13.63 0.68
CA LYS A 52 1.07 14.78 0.30
C LYS A 52 -0.29 14.33 -0.25
N LEU A 53 -0.60 13.04 -0.12
CA LEU A 53 -1.82 12.45 -0.64
C LEU A 53 -3.01 12.92 0.20
N VAL A 54 -4.07 13.35 -0.49
CA VAL A 54 -5.32 13.76 0.13
C VAL A 54 -6.41 12.77 -0.31
N PRO A 55 -7.26 12.29 0.61
CA PRO A 55 -8.38 11.42 0.25
C PRO A 55 -9.27 12.03 -0.83
N VAL A 56 -9.67 11.21 -1.81
CA VAL A 56 -10.61 11.62 -2.86
C VAL A 56 -12.02 11.73 -2.27
N ASP A 57 -12.70 12.84 -2.55
CA ASP A 57 -14.06 13.04 -2.07
C ASP A 57 -15.08 12.15 -2.81
N LEU A 58 -16.16 11.81 -2.11
CA LEU A 58 -17.17 10.91 -2.65
C LEU A 58 -17.92 11.49 -3.86
N GLN A 59 -18.03 12.82 -3.98
CA GLN A 59 -18.73 13.45 -5.10
C GLN A 59 -17.92 13.30 -6.39
N SER A 60 -16.60 13.46 -6.31
CA SER A 60 -15.67 13.16 -7.41
C SER A 60 -15.75 11.70 -7.84
N VAL A 61 -15.81 10.77 -6.89
CA VAL A 61 -16.03 9.35 -7.20
C VAL A 61 -17.37 9.12 -7.90
N LEU A 62 -18.47 9.69 -7.41
CA LEU A 62 -19.80 9.54 -8.00
C LEU A 62 -19.91 10.17 -9.40
N LYS A 63 -19.25 11.31 -9.61
CA LYS A 63 -19.22 11.98 -10.92
C LYS A 63 -18.50 11.13 -11.96
N THR A 64 -17.39 10.50 -11.58
CA THR A 64 -16.57 9.67 -12.48
C THR A 64 -17.15 8.26 -12.62
N VAL A 65 -17.69 7.68 -11.54
CA VAL A 65 -18.25 6.33 -11.50
C VAL A 65 -19.69 6.37 -10.97
N PRO A 66 -20.67 6.79 -11.79
CA PRO A 66 -22.07 6.86 -11.36
C PRO A 66 -22.64 5.51 -10.92
N SER A 67 -22.10 4.41 -11.46
CA SER A 67 -22.47 3.04 -11.09
C SER A 67 -22.13 2.67 -9.63
N ALA A 68 -21.34 3.48 -8.91
CA ALA A 68 -21.07 3.29 -7.49
C ALA A 68 -22.18 3.81 -6.58
N ALA A 69 -23.18 4.54 -7.10
CA ALA A 69 -24.21 5.19 -6.31
C ALA A 69 -25.01 4.24 -5.42
N GLU A 70 -25.39 3.06 -5.93
CA GLU A 70 -26.16 2.07 -5.17
C GLU A 70 -25.35 1.49 -4.01
N ALA A 71 -24.07 1.17 -4.25
CA ALA A 71 -23.16 0.67 -3.21
C ALA A 71 -22.95 1.71 -2.11
N ILE A 72 -22.78 2.98 -2.49
CA ILE A 72 -22.67 4.10 -1.56
C ILE A 72 -23.94 4.25 -0.71
N GLN A 73 -25.12 4.21 -1.32
CA GLN A 73 -26.39 4.29 -0.60
C GLN A 73 -26.58 3.12 0.37
N LEU A 74 -26.21 1.91 -0.04
CA LEU A 74 -26.26 0.73 0.82
C LEU A 74 -25.33 0.89 2.03
N ASN A 75 -24.07 1.25 1.80
CA ASN A 75 -23.09 1.47 2.85
C ASN A 75 -23.55 2.56 3.83
N GLN A 76 -24.10 3.68 3.34
CA GLN A 76 -24.66 4.73 4.21
C GLN A 76 -25.76 4.21 5.16
N ARG A 77 -26.58 3.26 4.71
CA ARG A 77 -27.62 2.64 5.57
C ARG A 77 -26.99 1.72 6.62
N LEU A 78 -26.02 0.91 6.23
CA LEU A 78 -25.32 -0.03 7.12
C LEU A 78 -24.43 0.67 8.15
N LEU A 79 -23.85 1.82 7.81
CA LEU A 79 -22.97 2.59 8.70
C LEU A 79 -23.75 3.26 9.85
N LYS A 80 -24.99 3.70 9.60
CA LYS A 80 -25.88 4.28 10.62
C LYS A 80 -26.16 3.33 11.78
N SER A 81 -26.15 2.02 11.55
CA SER A 81 -26.31 1.02 12.61
C SER A 81 -25.01 0.59 13.28
N SER A 82 -23.85 0.88 12.67
CA SER A 82 -22.56 0.27 13.02
C SER A 82 -21.57 1.24 13.69
N GLY A 83 -21.96 2.50 13.90
CA GLY A 83 -21.12 3.55 14.53
C GLY A 83 -19.92 4.00 13.69
N HIS A 84 -19.72 3.43 12.51
CA HIS A 84 -18.68 3.80 11.56
C HIS A 84 -19.09 5.04 10.77
N LYS A 85 -18.17 6.02 10.63
CA LYS A 85 -18.48 7.33 10.02
C LYS A 85 -18.19 7.42 8.53
N GLU A 86 -17.31 6.58 8.00
CA GLU A 86 -16.79 6.71 6.62
C GLU A 86 -17.22 5.54 5.75
N ILE A 87 -17.57 5.84 4.49
CA ILE A 87 -18.09 4.87 3.52
C ILE A 87 -16.96 4.03 2.91
N LEU A 88 -15.82 4.66 2.68
CA LEU A 88 -14.58 4.03 2.28
C LEU A 88 -13.44 4.77 2.98
N LYS A 89 -12.69 4.08 3.83
CA LYS A 89 -11.49 4.65 4.44
C LYS A 89 -10.36 4.65 3.41
N GLN A 90 -9.72 5.79 3.22
CA GLN A 90 -8.59 5.93 2.32
C GLN A 90 -7.32 6.13 3.14
N HIS A 91 -6.45 5.14 3.08
CA HIS A 91 -5.12 5.15 3.69
C HIS A 91 -4.05 5.45 2.65
N THR A 92 -2.89 5.83 3.14
CA THR A 92 -1.71 6.13 2.33
C THR A 92 -0.64 5.08 2.60
N ARG A 93 -0.05 4.57 1.52
CA ARG A 93 1.03 3.58 1.60
C ARG A 93 2.20 4.03 0.76
N VAL A 94 3.40 3.76 1.25
CA VAL A 94 4.63 3.88 0.47
C VAL A 94 5.32 2.52 0.39
N THR A 95 5.81 2.17 -0.80
CA THR A 95 6.63 0.97 -1.01
C THR A 95 8.02 1.40 -1.47
N VAL A 96 9.05 1.07 -0.71
CA VAL A 96 10.44 1.39 -1.06
C VAL A 96 11.12 0.17 -1.67
N VAL A 97 11.61 0.30 -2.90
CA VAL A 97 12.37 -0.76 -3.58
C VAL A 97 13.81 -0.76 -3.07
N LEU A 98 14.25 -1.91 -2.56
CA LEU A 98 15.59 -2.10 -2.00
C LEU A 98 16.47 -2.90 -2.96
N GLU A 99 17.31 -2.17 -3.69
CA GLU A 99 18.26 -2.71 -4.66
C GLU A 99 19.60 -3.05 -4.03
N GLU A 100 20.11 -2.16 -3.18
CA GLU A 100 21.41 -2.30 -2.53
C GLU A 100 21.30 -2.50 -1.03
N SER A 101 22.22 -3.26 -0.45
CA SER A 101 22.23 -3.49 1.00
C SER A 101 22.57 -2.24 1.83
N THR A 102 23.25 -1.26 1.23
CA THR A 102 23.54 0.05 1.83
C THR A 102 22.26 0.82 2.15
N GLN A 103 21.24 0.70 1.28
CA GLN A 103 19.95 1.37 1.42
C GLN A 103 19.20 0.92 2.67
N GLY A 104 19.38 -0.34 3.12
CA GLY A 104 18.71 -0.86 4.31
C GLY A 104 18.99 -0.03 5.57
N SER A 105 20.28 0.22 5.89
CA SER A 105 20.64 1.04 7.06
C SER A 105 20.18 2.50 6.94
N GLN A 106 20.12 3.02 5.72
CA GLN A 106 19.72 4.41 5.46
C GLN A 106 18.20 4.58 5.51
N LEU A 107 17.42 3.51 5.27
CA LEU A 107 15.96 3.52 5.37
C LEU A 107 15.50 3.89 6.79
N ASN A 108 16.10 3.32 7.82
CA ASN A 108 15.76 3.63 9.21
C ASN A 108 16.08 5.10 9.55
N ALA A 109 17.06 5.72 8.88
CA ALA A 109 17.32 7.16 9.04
C ALA A 109 16.28 8.04 8.33
N ALA A 110 15.58 7.50 7.32
CA ALA A 110 14.51 8.17 6.59
C ALA A 110 13.13 8.03 7.27
N GLN A 111 13.07 7.57 8.53
CA GLN A 111 11.82 7.33 9.24
C GLN A 111 10.93 8.57 9.36
N ALA A 112 11.53 9.78 9.42
CA ALA A 112 10.77 11.03 9.43
C ALA A 112 9.93 11.25 8.16
N VAL A 113 10.36 10.70 7.02
CA VAL A 113 9.60 10.71 5.76
C VAL A 113 8.58 9.57 5.77
N LEU A 114 9.02 8.37 6.12
CA LEU A 114 8.17 7.17 6.09
C LEU A 114 6.98 7.26 7.07
N SER A 115 7.16 7.85 8.24
CA SER A 115 6.10 8.04 9.24
C SER A 115 5.01 9.03 8.84
N THR A 116 5.12 9.66 7.66
CA THR A 116 4.04 10.49 7.09
C THR A 116 2.98 9.66 6.36
N TYR A 117 3.26 8.38 6.08
CA TYR A 117 2.34 7.43 5.48
C TYR A 117 1.67 6.58 6.56
N ASP A 118 0.47 6.06 6.28
CA ASP A 118 -0.22 5.14 7.21
C ASP A 118 0.39 3.74 7.20
N VAL A 119 0.97 3.31 6.07
CA VAL A 119 1.59 1.99 5.89
C VAL A 119 2.92 2.13 5.16
N VAL A 120 3.96 1.50 5.69
CA VAL A 120 5.30 1.45 5.11
C VAL A 120 5.60 0.03 4.65
N ALA A 121 5.89 -0.13 3.36
CA ALA A 121 6.28 -1.40 2.77
C ALA A 121 7.68 -1.32 2.16
N VAL A 122 8.37 -2.46 2.13
CA VAL A 122 9.67 -2.60 1.47
C VAL A 122 9.64 -3.74 0.47
N GLN A 123 10.26 -3.53 -0.70
CA GLN A 123 10.37 -4.53 -1.76
C GLN A 123 11.84 -4.91 -1.97
N PRO A 124 12.33 -5.99 -1.35
CA PRO A 124 13.69 -6.46 -1.55
C PRO A 124 13.88 -7.12 -2.91
N THR A 125 14.96 -6.77 -3.62
CA THR A 125 15.31 -7.36 -4.92
C THR A 125 16.52 -8.31 -4.88
N SER A 126 17.11 -8.55 -3.71
CA SER A 126 18.25 -9.47 -3.53
C SER A 126 18.18 -10.23 -2.20
N GLU A 127 18.97 -11.31 -2.06
CA GLU A 127 19.03 -12.08 -0.81
C GLU A 127 19.50 -11.23 0.37
N ARG A 128 20.42 -10.29 0.13
CA ARG A 128 20.95 -9.38 1.16
C ARG A 128 19.89 -8.39 1.63
N THR A 129 19.19 -7.73 0.69
CA THR A 129 18.13 -6.77 1.05
C THR A 129 16.95 -7.47 1.71
N PHE A 130 16.62 -8.70 1.31
CA PHE A 130 15.61 -9.53 1.98
C PHE A 130 16.01 -9.88 3.43
N GLN A 131 17.26 -10.29 3.66
CA GLN A 131 17.75 -10.57 5.00
C GLN A 131 17.69 -9.32 5.90
N GLN A 132 18.08 -8.16 5.38
CA GLN A 132 17.99 -6.90 6.11
C GLN A 132 16.55 -6.51 6.44
N ALA A 133 15.63 -6.62 5.47
CA ALA A 133 14.20 -6.38 5.68
C ALA A 133 13.66 -7.24 6.83
N CYS A 134 14.00 -8.54 6.84
CA CYS A 134 13.59 -9.46 7.89
C CYS A 134 14.24 -9.17 9.25
N ALA A 135 15.47 -8.65 9.28
CA ALA A 135 16.26 -8.57 10.50
C ALA A 135 16.26 -7.20 11.21
N MET A 136 16.26 -6.09 10.46
CA MET A 136 16.58 -4.77 11.02
C MET A 136 15.74 -3.60 10.50
N LEU A 137 15.03 -3.73 9.38
CA LEU A 137 14.29 -2.58 8.80
C LEU A 137 12.99 -2.30 9.53
N GLU A 138 12.71 -1.03 9.77
CA GLU A 138 11.45 -0.55 10.34
C GLU A 138 10.43 -0.35 9.20
N ALA A 139 9.58 -1.35 8.98
CA ALA A 139 8.50 -1.34 8.01
C ALA A 139 7.36 -2.23 8.52
N ASP A 140 6.16 -2.10 7.95
CA ASP A 140 5.00 -2.92 8.28
C ASP A 140 4.93 -4.17 7.40
N LEU A 141 5.25 -4.00 6.11
CA LEU A 141 5.08 -5.03 5.08
C LEU A 141 6.40 -5.29 4.32
N ILE A 142 6.64 -6.56 4.00
CA ILE A 142 7.66 -6.99 3.03
C ILE A 142 6.94 -7.49 1.78
N CYS A 143 7.06 -6.74 0.69
CA CYS A 143 6.48 -7.06 -0.61
C CYS A 143 7.32 -8.11 -1.33
N ILE A 144 6.69 -9.20 -1.74
CA ILE A 144 7.32 -10.23 -2.55
C ILE A 144 6.81 -10.09 -3.99
N ASP A 145 7.70 -9.69 -4.90
CA ASP A 145 7.40 -9.64 -6.33
C ASP A 145 7.36 -11.08 -6.89
N CYS A 146 6.14 -11.60 -7.03
CA CYS A 146 5.86 -12.92 -7.61
C CYS A 146 5.68 -12.90 -9.13
N THR A 147 5.82 -11.74 -9.78
CA THR A 147 5.67 -11.61 -11.25
C THR A 147 6.87 -12.18 -12.00
N ARG A 148 8.01 -12.31 -11.32
CA ARG A 148 9.26 -12.85 -11.85
C ARG A 148 9.79 -13.93 -10.93
N ARG A 149 10.71 -14.75 -11.44
CA ARG A 149 11.43 -15.70 -10.60
C ARG A 149 12.24 -14.92 -9.55
N LEU A 150 11.93 -15.14 -8.28
CA LEU A 150 12.63 -14.48 -7.17
C LEU A 150 14.14 -14.73 -7.25
N PRO A 151 14.98 -13.69 -7.11
CA PRO A 151 16.42 -13.81 -7.14
C PRO A 151 17.01 -14.36 -5.82
N PHE A 152 16.16 -14.66 -4.84
CA PHE A 152 16.54 -15.22 -3.54
C PHE A 152 15.57 -16.31 -3.10
N ARG A 153 15.97 -17.10 -2.10
CA ARG A 153 15.11 -18.12 -1.50
C ARG A 153 14.46 -17.59 -0.22
N LEU A 154 13.15 -17.80 -0.09
CA LEU A 154 12.43 -17.57 1.15
C LEU A 154 12.83 -18.64 2.17
N ARG A 155 13.70 -18.29 3.12
CA ARG A 155 14.18 -19.21 4.16
C ARG A 155 13.29 -19.12 5.40
N PRO A 156 12.78 -20.25 5.92
CA PRO A 156 11.92 -20.23 7.12
C PRO A 156 12.48 -19.49 8.34
N PRO A 157 13.80 -19.53 8.65
CA PRO A 157 14.36 -18.74 9.74
C PRO A 157 14.18 -17.23 9.56
N LEU A 158 14.40 -16.70 8.35
CA LEU A 158 14.24 -15.27 8.05
C LEU A 158 12.77 -14.84 8.13
N LEU A 159 11.87 -15.65 7.58
CA LEU A 159 10.43 -15.40 7.65
C LEU A 159 9.96 -15.35 9.12
N LYS A 160 10.38 -16.32 9.94
CA LYS A 160 10.06 -16.35 11.37
C LYS A 160 10.60 -15.13 12.10
N GLN A 161 11.82 -14.69 11.78
CA GLN A 161 12.41 -13.49 12.37
C GLN A 161 11.59 -12.23 12.05
N ALA A 162 11.16 -12.06 10.80
CA ALA A 162 10.31 -10.94 10.40
C ALA A 162 8.96 -10.96 11.14
N LEU A 163 8.31 -12.13 11.20
CA LEU A 163 7.03 -12.31 11.89
C LEU A 163 7.15 -12.04 13.40
N GLN A 164 8.24 -12.46 14.05
CA GLN A 164 8.49 -12.17 15.47
C GLN A 164 8.66 -10.68 15.75
N ARG A 165 9.09 -9.90 14.76
CA ARG A 165 9.19 -8.44 14.82
C ARG A 165 7.88 -7.74 14.48
N GLY A 166 6.84 -8.48 14.08
CA GLY A 166 5.53 -7.95 13.72
C GLY A 166 5.35 -7.60 12.24
N LEU A 167 6.34 -7.88 11.38
CA LEU A 167 6.24 -7.62 9.95
C LEU A 167 5.35 -8.67 9.28
N LEU A 168 4.60 -8.25 8.28
CA LEU A 168 3.82 -9.15 7.42
C LEU A 168 4.42 -9.24 6.02
N PHE A 169 4.09 -10.32 5.30
CA PHE A 169 4.51 -10.50 3.91
C PHE A 169 3.33 -10.26 2.99
N GLU A 170 3.54 -9.44 1.97
CA GLU A 170 2.57 -9.17 0.94
C GLU A 170 2.91 -9.91 -0.34
N ILE A 171 1.88 -10.45 -0.99
CA ILE A 171 1.96 -11.09 -2.29
C ILE A 171 1.14 -10.25 -3.27
N GLU A 172 1.83 -9.61 -4.21
CA GLU A 172 1.16 -8.91 -5.29
C GLU A 172 0.69 -9.90 -6.36
N TYR A 173 -0.63 -10.12 -6.44
CA TYR A 173 -1.21 -11.08 -7.37
C TYR A 173 -1.53 -10.49 -8.75
N ALA A 174 -1.51 -9.16 -8.89
CA ALA A 174 -1.94 -8.49 -10.12
C ALA A 174 -1.12 -8.92 -11.35
N GLY A 175 0.19 -9.15 -11.20
CA GLY A 175 1.02 -9.64 -12.29
C GLY A 175 0.81 -11.11 -12.65
N LEU A 176 0.06 -11.88 -11.86
CA LEU A 176 -0.36 -13.25 -12.20
C LEU A 176 -1.62 -13.29 -13.09
N LEU A 177 -2.28 -12.14 -13.29
CA LEU A 177 -3.50 -12.02 -14.09
C LEU A 177 -3.27 -11.39 -15.48
N ARG A 178 -2.01 -11.17 -15.87
CA ARG A 178 -1.62 -10.56 -17.16
C ARG A 178 -1.09 -11.60 -18.14
#